data_AF-S4P3Y3-F1
#
_entry.id   AF-S4P3Y3-F1
#
_cell.length_a   1.000
_cell.length_b   1.000
_cell.length_c   1.000
_cell.angle_alpha   90.00
_cell.angle_beta   90.00
_cell.angle_gamma   90.00
#
_symmetry.space_group_name_H-M   'P 1'
#
loop_
_entity.id
_entity.type
_entity.pdbx_description
1 polymer ?
#
loop_
_entity_poly.entity_id
_entity_poly.type
_entity_poly.pdbx_seq_one_letter_code
_entity_poly.pdbx_strand_id
1 'polypeptide(L)'
;MHISQEEISLGMGGDKLARLAGHVLSQQCYYPLWPTTQLPVDATLWAAHAQVPATPHIMILPSNFRYFVKEVNGCVVVNPEHLTKGAGGGTFARILVAPDSNKPINIGAQIVRI
;
A
#
# COMPACT_ATOMS: atom_id res chain seq x y z
N MET A 1 -8.16 3.46 -1.76
CA MET A 1 -7.76 2.08 -2.13
C MET A 1 -9.02 1.36 -2.56
N HIS A 2 -9.21 1.10 -3.85
CA HIS A 2 -10.51 0.66 -4.40
C HIS A 2 -10.99 -0.67 -3.82
N ILE A 3 -10.07 -1.59 -3.50
CA ILE A 3 -10.35 -2.87 -2.84
C ILE A 3 -11.27 -2.68 -1.62
N SER A 4 -11.13 -1.59 -0.86
CA SER A 4 -11.94 -1.34 0.34
C SER A 4 -13.44 -1.18 0.10
N GLN A 5 -13.85 -0.87 -1.13
CA GLN A 5 -15.25 -0.67 -1.51
C GLN A 5 -15.95 -1.98 -1.86
N GLU A 6 -15.19 -3.00 -2.24
CA GLU A 6 -15.71 -4.31 -2.65
C GLU A 6 -15.29 -5.45 -1.69
N GLU A 7 -14.43 -5.16 -0.71
CA GLU A 7 -14.02 -6.11 0.30
C GLU A 7 -15.14 -6.42 1.29
N ILE A 8 -15.33 -7.71 1.56
CA ILE A 8 -16.20 -8.23 2.60
C ILE A 8 -15.32 -8.97 3.62
N SER A 9 -15.66 -8.83 4.90
CA SER A 9 -15.03 -9.59 5.98
C SER A 9 -16.04 -10.17 6.94
N LEU A 10 -15.71 -11.36 7.46
CA LEU A 10 -16.47 -12.07 8.49
C LEU A 10 -16.24 -11.46 9.88
N GLY A 11 -16.65 -10.20 10.07
CA GLY A 11 -16.83 -9.58 11.40
C GLY A 11 -15.60 -9.48 12.31
N MET A 12 -14.39 -9.81 11.82
CA MET A 12 -13.19 -9.77 12.66
C MET A 12 -12.76 -8.32 12.90
N GLY A 13 -12.87 -7.90 14.16
CA GLY A 13 -12.09 -6.78 14.69
C GLY A 13 -10.62 -7.00 14.34
N GLY A 14 -10.05 -6.06 13.59
CA GLY A 14 -8.73 -6.20 13.02
C GLY A 14 -8.36 -4.97 12.21
N ASP A 15 -7.09 -4.89 11.84
CA ASP A 15 -6.57 -3.76 11.10
C ASP A 15 -6.99 -3.81 9.63
N LYS A 16 -8.10 -3.13 9.31
CA LYS A 16 -8.62 -3.03 7.94
C LYS A 16 -7.54 -2.60 6.94
N LEU A 17 -6.71 -1.63 7.27
CA LEU A 17 -5.70 -1.10 6.33
C LEU A 17 -4.57 -2.10 6.11
N ALA A 18 -4.13 -2.81 7.14
CA ALA A 18 -3.18 -3.92 6.99
C ALA A 18 -3.76 -5.02 6.09
N ARG A 19 -5.03 -5.40 6.31
CA ARG A 19 -5.70 -6.45 5.54
C ARG A 19 -5.86 -6.09 4.06
N LEU A 20 -6.26 -4.85 3.76
CA LEU A 20 -6.34 -4.35 2.38
C LEU A 20 -4.99 -4.34 1.68
N ALA A 21 -3.92 -3.92 2.37
CA ALA A 21 -2.55 -4.02 1.84
C ALA A 21 -2.11 -5.47 1.65
N GLY A 22 -2.53 -6.36 2.56
CA GLY A 22 -2.30 -7.79 2.48
C GLY A 22 -2.85 -8.41 1.20
N HIS A 23 -4.04 -7.99 0.74
CA HIS A 23 -4.60 -8.45 -0.54
C HIS A 23 -3.70 -8.10 -1.74
N VAL A 24 -3.16 -6.87 -1.79
CA VAL A 24 -2.22 -6.44 -2.86
C VAL A 24 -0.96 -7.30 -2.85
N LEU A 25 -0.38 -7.53 -1.67
CA LEU A 25 0.81 -8.36 -1.50
C LEU A 25 0.54 -9.83 -1.89
N SER A 26 -0.55 -10.42 -1.42
CA SER A 26 -0.88 -11.83 -1.67
C SER A 26 -1.21 -12.11 -3.12
N GLN A 27 -1.86 -11.16 -3.80
CA GLN A 27 -2.23 -11.31 -5.20
C GLN A 27 -1.08 -10.95 -6.15
N GLN A 28 0.05 -10.46 -5.63
CA GLN A 28 1.24 -10.11 -6.40
C GLN A 28 0.93 -9.27 -7.63
N CYS A 29 0.00 -8.33 -7.50
CA CYS A 29 -0.44 -7.44 -8.56
C CYS A 29 -0.72 -6.06 -7.97
N TYR A 30 -0.20 -5.01 -8.59
CA TYR A 30 -0.38 -3.63 -8.13
C TYR A 30 -1.84 -3.18 -8.13
N TYR A 31 -2.69 -3.81 -8.95
CA TYR A 31 -4.12 -3.54 -8.99
C TYR A 31 -4.90 -4.85 -9.21
N PRO A 32 -5.21 -5.60 -8.15
CA PRO A 32 -5.77 -6.94 -8.28
C PRO A 32 -7.31 -6.98 -8.37
N LEU A 33 -7.98 -5.84 -8.26
CA LEU A 33 -9.43 -5.75 -8.34
C LEU A 33 -9.88 -5.87 -9.80
N TRP A 34 -10.63 -6.93 -10.12
CA TRP A 34 -11.15 -7.19 -11.46
C TRP A 34 -12.57 -7.76 -11.41
N PRO A 35 -13.50 -7.32 -12.28
CA PRO A 35 -13.38 -6.25 -13.28
C PRO A 35 -13.24 -4.86 -12.63
N THR A 36 -12.49 -3.96 -13.26
CA THR A 36 -12.35 -2.58 -12.77
C THR A 36 -13.50 -1.70 -13.26
N THR A 37 -14.24 -1.10 -12.33
CA THR A 37 -15.27 -0.08 -12.63
C THR A 37 -14.78 1.35 -12.42
N GLN A 38 -13.65 1.52 -11.72
CA GLN A 38 -13.14 2.81 -11.27
C GLN A 38 -12.12 3.43 -12.23
N LEU A 39 -11.49 2.61 -13.08
CA LEU A 39 -10.39 3.05 -13.93
C LEU A 39 -10.41 2.25 -15.25
N PRO A 40 -10.19 2.88 -16.41
CA PRO A 40 -10.02 2.18 -17.69
C PRO A 40 -8.66 1.48 -17.74
N VAL A 41 -8.64 0.16 -17.95
CA VAL A 41 -7.41 -0.64 -18.00
C VAL A 41 -7.28 -1.34 -19.34
N ASP A 42 -6.11 -1.23 -19.96
CA ASP A 42 -5.70 -2.14 -21.03
C ASP A 42 -5.30 -3.48 -20.41
N ALA A 43 -6.10 -4.51 -20.69
CA ALA A 43 -5.91 -5.83 -20.08
C ALA A 43 -4.58 -6.48 -20.48
N THR A 44 -4.08 -6.23 -21.69
CA THR A 44 -2.82 -6.80 -22.19
C THR A 44 -1.63 -6.17 -21.47
N LEU A 45 -1.61 -4.84 -21.34
CA LEU A 45 -0.54 -4.15 -20.61
C LEU A 45 -0.60 -4.43 -19.10
N TRP A 46 -1.80 -4.55 -18.53
CA TRP A 46 -1.96 -4.91 -17.12
C TRP A 46 -1.43 -6.31 -16.82
N ALA A 47 -1.76 -7.30 -17.65
CA ALA A 47 -1.25 -8.65 -17.49
C ALA A 47 0.29 -8.70 -17.61
N ALA A 48 0.87 -7.92 -18.52
CA ALA A 48 2.30 -7.89 -18.76
C ALA A 48 3.11 -7.10 -17.71
N HIS A 49 2.54 -6.03 -17.13
CA HIS A 49 3.32 -5.04 -16.38
C HIS A 49 2.78 -4.68 -14.98
N ALA A 50 1.56 -5.08 -14.63
CA ALA A 50 1.00 -4.78 -13.30
C ALA A 50 1.35 -5.83 -12.25
N GLN A 51 2.11 -6.86 -12.61
CA GLN A 51 2.52 -7.93 -11.69
C GLN A 51 3.68 -7.49 -10.79
N VAL A 52 3.67 -7.96 -9.55
CA VAL A 52 4.69 -7.72 -8.53
C VAL A 52 5.57 -8.98 -8.47
N PRO A 53 6.82 -8.94 -8.95
CA PRO A 53 7.61 -10.15 -9.20
C PRO A 53 8.02 -10.89 -7.92
N ALA A 54 8.09 -10.19 -6.78
CA ALA A 54 8.39 -10.74 -5.47
C ALA A 54 7.80 -9.83 -4.40
N THR A 55 7.57 -10.34 -3.19
CA THR A 55 7.17 -9.51 -2.05
C THR A 55 8.19 -8.41 -1.81
N PRO A 56 7.84 -7.13 -1.96
CA PRO A 56 8.80 -6.04 -1.80
C PRO A 56 9.09 -5.81 -0.32
N HIS A 57 10.31 -5.33 0.00
CA HIS A 57 10.65 -4.91 1.35
C HIS A 57 9.84 -3.69 1.81
N ILE A 58 9.52 -2.79 0.87
CA ILE A 58 8.75 -1.57 1.11
C ILE A 58 7.70 -1.45 -0.01
N MET A 59 6.45 -1.20 0.36
CA MET A 59 5.36 -0.93 -0.59
C MET A 59 4.71 0.41 -0.27
N ILE A 60 4.75 1.34 -1.24
CA ILE A 60 4.13 2.65 -1.08
C ILE A 60 2.73 2.58 -1.72
N LEU A 61 1.69 2.78 -0.92
CA LEU A 61 0.28 2.74 -1.34
C LEU A 61 -0.42 4.07 -1.01
N PRO A 62 -0.20 5.13 -1.82
CA PRO A 62 -0.86 6.41 -1.63
C PRO A 62 -2.38 6.25 -1.76
N SER A 63 -3.14 6.88 -0.87
CA SER A 63 -4.59 6.80 -0.91
C SER A 63 -5.28 7.94 -0.15
N ASN A 64 -6.60 8.03 -0.29
CA ASN A 64 -7.46 8.93 0.49
C ASN A 64 -7.68 8.46 1.94
N PHE A 65 -7.15 7.29 2.34
CA PHE A 65 -7.16 6.90 3.75
C PHE A 65 -6.14 7.73 4.52
N ARG A 66 -6.40 7.90 5.83
CA ARG A 66 -5.42 8.50 6.74
C ARG A 66 -4.07 7.80 6.59
N TYR A 67 -3.01 8.59 6.56
CA TYR A 67 -1.64 8.12 6.47
C TYR A 67 -1.32 6.98 7.46
N PHE A 68 -0.49 6.03 7.06
CA PHE A 68 -0.06 4.93 7.93
C PHE A 68 1.29 4.32 7.51
N VAL A 69 1.96 3.70 8.48
CA VAL A 69 3.08 2.77 8.27
C VAL A 69 2.72 1.47 8.99
N LYS A 70 2.78 0.35 8.27
CA LYS A 70 2.45 -0.98 8.82
C LYS A 70 3.38 -2.04 8.26
N GLU A 71 3.77 -3.00 9.07
CA GLU A 71 4.40 -4.22 8.58
C GLU A 71 3.32 -5.25 8.23
N VAL A 72 3.32 -5.74 7.00
CA VAL A 72 2.34 -6.73 6.50
C VAL A 72 3.10 -7.78 5.70
N ASN A 73 3.06 -9.04 6.14
CA ASN A 73 3.69 -10.18 5.44
C ASN A 73 5.18 -9.94 5.10
N GLY A 74 5.94 -9.34 6.01
CA GLY A 74 7.37 -9.02 5.79
C GLY A 74 7.62 -7.82 4.87
N CYS A 75 6.59 -7.04 4.54
CA CYS A 75 6.70 -5.80 3.78
C CYS A 75 6.34 -4.60 4.66
N VAL A 76 7.16 -3.54 4.63
CA VAL A 76 6.80 -2.24 5.22
C VAL A 76 5.90 -1.46 4.26
N VAL A 77 4.62 -1.43 4.56
CA VAL A 77 3.61 -0.73 3.76
C VAL A 77 3.44 0.70 4.27
N VAL A 78 3.58 1.68 3.37
CA VAL A 78 3.50 3.10 3.67
C VAL A 78 2.41 3.76 2.82
N ASN A 79 1.40 4.32 3.48
CA ASN A 79 0.49 5.29 2.87
C ASN A 79 0.89 6.69 3.35
N PRO A 80 1.55 7.51 2.51
CA PRO A 80 1.87 8.89 2.86
C PRO A 80 0.65 9.83 2.83
N GLU A 81 -0.51 9.34 2.38
CA GLU A 81 -1.68 10.14 2.02
C GLU A 81 -1.35 11.16 0.91
N HIS A 82 -2.08 12.27 0.84
CA HIS A 82 -1.85 13.35 -0.13
C HIS A 82 -0.98 14.44 0.48
N LEU A 83 -0.15 15.06 -0.36
CA LEU A 83 0.67 16.21 0.02
C LEU A 83 -0.18 17.45 0.35
N THR A 84 -1.41 17.52 -0.16
CA THR A 84 -2.39 18.58 0.11
C THR A 84 -3.76 17.97 0.38
N LYS A 85 -4.60 18.66 1.15
CA LYS A 85 -5.99 18.27 1.42
C LYS A 85 -6.91 19.48 1.37
N GLY A 86 -7.74 19.55 0.33
CA GLY A 86 -8.53 20.74 0.06
C GLY A 86 -7.61 21.96 -0.12
N ALA A 87 -7.85 23.01 0.65
CA ALA A 87 -7.02 24.23 0.65
C ALA A 87 -5.79 24.17 1.58
N GLY A 88 -5.60 23.08 2.34
CA GLY A 88 -4.55 22.96 3.36
C GLY A 88 -3.40 22.02 2.98
N GLY A 89 -2.32 22.10 3.77
CA GLY A 89 -1.19 21.17 3.72
C GLY A 89 -1.59 19.76 4.14
N GLY A 90 -0.99 18.76 3.48
CA GLY A 90 -1.18 17.35 3.74
C GLY A 90 0.04 16.74 4.42
N THR A 91 0.45 15.56 3.96
CA THR A 91 1.57 14.81 4.54
C THR A 91 2.49 14.21 3.49
N PHE A 92 3.71 13.89 3.91
CA PHE A 92 4.66 13.08 3.15
C PHE A 92 5.33 12.07 4.09
N ALA A 93 6.00 11.06 3.52
CA ALA A 93 6.75 10.07 4.28
C ALA A 93 8.26 10.22 4.06
N ARG A 94 9.04 10.01 5.12
CA ARG A 94 10.49 9.81 5.08
C ARG A 94 10.78 8.37 5.48
N ILE A 95 11.65 7.71 4.73
CA ILE A 95 12.02 6.32 4.98
C ILE A 95 13.53 6.27 5.09
N LEU A 96 14.02 5.67 6.18
CA LEU A 96 15.42 5.36 6.41
C LEU A 96 15.59 3.87 6.20
N VAL A 97 16.43 3.50 5.24
CA VAL A 97 16.82 2.10 4.97
C VAL A 97 18.26 1.95 5.38
N ALA A 98 18.51 1.13 6.40
CA ALA A 98 19.86 0.85 6.88
C ALA A 98 20.24 -0.60 6.54
N PRO A 99 21.50 -0.86 6.14
CA PRO A 99 21.99 -2.22 6.04
C PRO A 99 22.18 -2.82 7.43
N ASP A 100 21.71 -4.05 7.65
CA ASP A 100 21.99 -4.81 8.88
C ASP A 100 22.20 -6.28 8.52
N SER A 101 23.40 -6.80 8.80
CA SER A 101 23.78 -8.19 8.54
C SER A 101 22.95 -9.20 9.34
N ASN A 102 22.38 -8.77 10.47
CA ASN A 102 21.60 -9.61 11.39
C ASN A 102 20.09 -9.38 11.29
N LYS A 103 19.64 -8.37 10.54
CA LYS A 103 18.22 -8.12 10.28
C LYS A 103 17.99 -7.81 8.80
N PRO A 104 17.29 -8.69 8.05
CA PRO A 104 17.04 -8.47 6.62
C PRO A 104 16.18 -7.21 6.34
N ILE A 105 15.46 -6.72 7.35
CA ILE A 105 14.60 -5.53 7.27
C ILE A 105 14.98 -4.60 8.42
N ASN A 106 15.83 -3.61 8.14
CA ASN A 106 16.13 -2.51 9.05
C ASN A 106 15.65 -1.19 8.42
N ILE A 107 14.34 -0.99 8.50
CA ILE A 107 13.62 0.11 7.85
C ILE A 107 12.92 0.93 8.92
N GLY A 108 13.28 2.21 9.03
CA GLY A 108 12.54 3.20 9.80
C GLY A 108 11.68 4.04 8.86
N ALA A 109 10.44 4.36 9.25
CA ALA A 109 9.59 5.25 8.46
C ALA A 109 8.85 6.24 9.35
N GLN A 110 8.69 7.47 8.85
CA GLN A 110 8.02 8.56 9.54
C GLN A 110 7.13 9.32 8.57
N ILE A 111 5.93 9.68 9.02
CA ILE A 111 5.02 10.55 8.27
C ILE A 111 5.06 11.96 8.89
N VAL A 112 5.18 12.97 8.04
CA VAL A 112 5.39 14.37 8.41
C VAL A 112 4.34 15.24 7.72
N ARG A 113 3.79 16.23 8.43
CA ARG A 113 2.93 17.26 7.84
C ARG A 113 3.78 18.34 7.18
N ILE A 114 3.35 18.80 6.00
CA ILE A 114 3.93 19.96 5.33
C ILE A 114 3.37 21.26 5.87
#